data_AF-A0A4S2M8T8-F1
#
_entry.id   AF-A0A4S2M8T8-F1
#
_cell.length_a   1.000
_cell.length_b   1.000
_cell.length_c   1.000
_cell.angle_alpha   90.00
_cell.angle_beta   90.00
_cell.angle_gamma   90.00
#
_symmetry.space_group_name_H-M   'P 1'
#
loop_
_entity.id
_entity.type
_entity.pdbx_description
1 polymer ?
#
loop_
_entity_poly.entity_id
_entity_poly.type
_entity_poly.pdbx_seq_one_letter_code
_entity_poly.pdbx_strand_id
1 'polypeptide(L)'
;MYYCCSYLDNFERIADPEFLPNLQDILRVRVPTTGIIEYPFNLDSTVFRIVDVGGQRSERRKWIHSFENVTSIIFLVALNEYDQVLVENNNE
;
A
#
# COMPACT_ATOMS: atom_id res chain seq x y z
N MET A 1 -14.44 4.27 -1.17
CA MET A 1 -15.68 3.86 -1.87
C MET A 1 -15.41 3.14 -3.19
N TYR A 2 -14.55 3.67 -4.08
CA TYR A 2 -14.28 3.08 -5.41
C TYR A 2 -13.75 1.64 -5.46
N TYR A 3 -12.88 1.25 -4.52
CA TYR A 3 -12.33 -0.12 -4.49
C TYR A 3 -13.41 -1.19 -4.25
N CYS A 4 -14.44 -0.86 -3.47
CA CYS A 4 -15.54 -1.77 -3.18
C CYS A 4 -16.39 -2.04 -4.43
N CYS A 5 -16.72 -1.00 -5.20
CA CYS A 5 -17.45 -1.13 -6.45
C CYS A 5 -16.77 -2.12 -7.40
N SER A 6 -15.45 -2.03 -7.58
CA SER A 6 -14.73 -2.96 -8.46
C SER A 6 -14.90 -4.44 -8.08
N TYR A 7 -14.89 -4.78 -6.78
CA TYR A 7 -15.05 -6.17 -6.36
C TYR A 7 -16.51 -6.61 -6.45
N LEU A 8 -17.46 -5.73 -6.10
CA LEU A 8 -18.89 -6.01 -6.21
C LEU A 8 -19.34 -6.18 -7.66
N ASP A 9 -18.82 -5.37 -8.59
CA ASP A 9 -19.09 -5.47 -10.03
C ASP A 9 -18.58 -6.79 -10.63
N ASN A 10 -17.61 -7.44 -9.98
CA ASN A 10 -17.02 -8.72 -10.40
C ASN A 10 -17.34 -9.86 -9.42
N PHE A 11 -18.43 -9.74 -8.66
CA PHE A 11 -18.76 -10.66 -7.58
C PHE A 11 -18.82 -12.12 -8.04
N GLU A 12 -19.48 -12.40 -9.17
CA GLU A 12 -19.61 -13.77 -9.70
C GLU A 12 -18.24 -14.44 -9.91
N ARG A 13 -17.28 -13.70 -10.48
CA ARG A 13 -15.91 -14.20 -10.69
C ARG A 13 -15.20 -14.48 -9.36
N ILE A 14 -15.36 -13.61 -8.37
CA ILE A 14 -14.67 -13.72 -7.07
C ILE A 14 -15.27 -14.82 -6.19
N ALA A 15 -16.57 -15.10 -6.34
CA ALA A 15 -17.28 -16.14 -5.60
C ALA A 15 -17.06 -17.55 -6.17
N ASP A 16 -16.41 -17.68 -7.33
CA ASP A 16 -16.09 -18.97 -7.95
C ASP A 16 -15.14 -19.79 -7.04
N PRO A 17 -15.44 -21.07 -6.74
CA PRO A 17 -14.54 -21.94 -5.96
C PRO A 17 -13.12 -22.09 -6.53
N GLU A 18 -12.95 -21.93 -7.85
CA GLU A 18 -11.65 -22.01 -8.54
C GLU A 18 -11.04 -20.62 -8.81
N PHE A 19 -11.52 -19.58 -8.11
CA PHE A 19 -11.04 -18.21 -8.30
C PHE A 19 -9.53 -18.08 -8.13
N LEU A 20 -8.89 -17.52 -9.17
CA LEU A 20 -7.49 -17.07 -9.12
C LEU A 20 -7.43 -15.55 -9.34
N PRO A 21 -6.85 -14.78 -8.40
CA PRO A 21 -6.77 -13.34 -8.53
C PRO A 21 -5.85 -12.95 -9.69
N ASN A 22 -6.29 -11.99 -10.48
CA ASN A 22 -5.44 -11.39 -11.51
C ASN A 22 -4.60 -10.25 -10.91
N LEU A 23 -3.67 -9.70 -11.70
CA LEU A 23 -2.82 -8.60 -11.25
C LEU A 23 -3.62 -7.39 -10.76
N GLN A 24 -4.76 -7.09 -11.37
CA GLN A 24 -5.59 -5.95 -10.99
C GLN A 24 -6.28 -6.16 -9.63
N ASP A 25 -6.66 -7.40 -9.31
CA ASP A 25 -7.18 -7.78 -7.99
C ASP A 25 -6.11 -7.63 -6.92
N ILE A 26 -4.87 -8.06 -7.23
CA ILE A 26 -3.71 -7.92 -6.34
C ILE A 26 -3.39 -6.45 -6.11
N LEU A 27 -3.43 -5.59 -7.13
CA LEU A 27 -3.15 -4.16 -6.97
C LEU A 27 -4.25 -3.41 -6.20
N ARG A 28 -5.50 -3.92 -6.20
CA ARG A 28 -6.64 -3.29 -5.52
C ARG A 28 -6.81 -3.76 -4.08
N VAL A 29 -6.19 -4.87 -3.70
CA VAL A 29 -6.34 -5.41 -2.35
C VAL A 29 -5.71 -4.44 -1.35
N ARG A 30 -6.48 -4.04 -0.35
CA ARG A 30 -5.98 -3.18 0.73
C ARG A 30 -5.50 -4.07 1.88
N VAL A 31 -4.22 -4.37 1.88
CA VAL A 31 -3.53 -4.99 3.02
C VAL A 31 -2.59 -3.94 3.61
N PRO A 32 -2.74 -3.58 4.90
CA PRO A 32 -1.86 -2.59 5.51
C PRO A 32 -0.43 -3.14 5.62
N THR A 33 0.55 -2.39 5.11
CA THR A 33 1.97 -2.68 5.37
C THR A 33 2.23 -2.54 6.87
N THR A 34 2.78 -3.60 7.46
CA THR A 34 3.24 -3.61 8.85
C THR A 34 4.75 -3.76 8.86
N GLY A 35 5.44 -2.92 9.63
CA GLY A 35 6.90 -2.90 9.67
C GLY A 35 7.54 -2.20 8.47
N ILE A 36 8.77 -2.62 8.18
CA ILE A 36 9.63 -2.11 7.11
C ILE A 36 9.87 -3.27 6.16
N ILE A 37 9.56 -3.10 4.88
CA ILE A 37 9.77 -4.12 3.86
C ILE A 37 10.73 -3.57 2.80
N GLU A 38 11.74 -4.35 2.45
CA GLU A 38 12.75 -3.96 1.46
C GLU A 38 12.65 -4.83 0.20
N TYR A 39 12.64 -4.17 -0.95
CA TYR A 39 12.57 -4.80 -2.26
C TYR A 39 13.80 -4.40 -3.08
N PRO A 40 14.83 -5.26 -3.16
CA PRO A 40 15.95 -5.05 -4.07
C PRO A 40 15.53 -5.42 -5.50
N PHE A 41 15.83 -4.56 -6.47
CA PHE A 41 15.66 -4.87 -7.88
C PHE A 41 16.78 -4.22 -8.71
N ASN A 42 17.12 -4.85 -9.82
CA ASN A 42 18.12 -4.32 -10.74
C ASN A 42 17.42 -3.51 -11.82
N LEU A 43 17.89 -2.28 -12.05
CA LEU A 43 17.53 -1.46 -13.19
C LEU A 43 18.81 -1.23 -13.99
N ASP A 44 18.90 -1.90 -15.15
CA ASP A 44 20.11 -1.96 -15.97
C ASP A 44 21.34 -2.43 -15.15
N SER A 45 22.38 -1.61 -15.05
CA SER A 45 23.60 -1.89 -14.26
C SER A 45 23.53 -1.37 -12.82
N THR A 46 22.39 -0.83 -12.38
CA THR A 46 22.23 -0.22 -11.06
C THR A 46 21.27 -1.02 -10.19
N VAL A 47 21.70 -1.34 -8.97
CA VAL A 47 20.85 -1.98 -7.96
C VAL A 47 20.04 -0.91 -7.24
N PHE A 48 18.72 -1.00 -7.34
CA PHE A 48 17.79 -0.19 -6.57
C PHE A 48 17.25 -0.99 -5.40
N ARG A 49 16.95 -0.26 -4.31
CA ARG A 49 16.30 -0.80 -3.13
C ARG A 49 15.13 0.10 -2.77
N ILE A 50 13.91 -0.38 -2.97
CA ILE A 50 12.70 0.29 -2.47
C ILE A 50 12.48 -0.17 -1.03
N VAL A 51 12.29 0.79 -0.14
CA VAL A 51 11.92 0.55 1.25
C VAL A 51 10.49 1.03 1.42
N ASP A 52 9.55 0.10 1.63
CA ASP A 52 8.15 0.40 1.94
C ASP A 52 7.96 0.43 3.46
N VAL A 53 7.38 1.51 3.96
CA VAL A 53 7.14 1.75 5.38
C VAL A 53 5.66 1.98 5.61
N GLY A 54 5.10 1.32 6.63
CA GLY A 54 3.70 1.52 7.01
C GLY A 54 3.40 3.00 7.33
N GLY A 55 2.37 3.56 6.69
CA GLY A 55 1.99 4.98 6.86
C GLY A 55 1.07 5.29 8.04
N GLN A 56 0.51 4.25 8.68
CA GLN A 56 -0.37 4.34 9.85
C GLN A 56 0.36 4.99 11.04
N ARG A 57 -0.37 5.70 11.90
CA ARG A 57 0.22 6.45 13.02
C ARG A 57 1.02 5.56 13.98
N SER A 58 0.60 4.31 14.18
CA SER A 58 1.31 3.30 14.96
C SER A 58 2.67 2.93 14.36
N GLU A 59 2.78 2.94 13.04
CA GLU A 59 3.97 2.52 12.29
C GLU A 59 5.00 3.65 12.11
N ARG A 60 4.58 4.92 12.18
CA ARG A 60 5.45 6.09 11.96
C ARG A 60 6.68 6.16 12.87
N ARG A 61 6.63 5.59 14.07
CA ARG A 61 7.81 5.52 14.97
C ARG A 61 8.96 4.70 14.37
N LYS A 62 8.67 3.77 13.46
CA LYS A 62 9.68 2.91 12.82
C LYS A 62 10.42 3.61 11.69
N TRP A 63 9.85 4.67 11.09
CA TRP A 63 10.39 5.35 9.91
C TRP A 63 11.84 5.81 10.08
N ILE A 64 12.25 6.20 11.29
CA ILE A 64 13.62 6.65 11.55
C ILE A 64 14.67 5.59 11.17
N HIS A 65 14.34 4.30 11.27
CA HIS A 65 15.23 3.19 10.90
C HIS A 65 15.32 2.99 9.38
N SER A 66 14.40 3.57 8.61
CA SER A 66 14.36 3.48 7.15
C SER A 66 15.09 4.62 6.45
N PHE A 67 15.55 5.64 7.19
CA PHE A 67 16.21 6.83 6.62
C PHE A 67 17.74 6.74 6.55
N GLU A 68 18.34 5.61 6.94
CA GLU A 68 19.78 5.43 6.80
C GLU A 68 20.16 5.24 5.32
N ASN A 69 21.04 6.12 4.81
CA ASN A 69 21.60 6.07 3.45
C ASN A 69 20.53 6.11 2.32
N VAL A 70 19.41 6.81 2.55
CA VAL A 70 18.38 7.01 1.51
C VAL A 70 18.83 8.06 0.49
N THR A 71 18.77 7.70 -0.79
CA THR A 71 19.10 8.62 -1.90
C THR A 71 17.96 9.58 -2.21
N SER A 72 16.71 9.12 -2.11
CA SER A 72 15.53 9.90 -2.48
C SER A 72 14.30 9.39 -1.74
N ILE A 73 13.34 10.28 -1.49
CA ILE A 73 12.06 9.96 -0.82
C ILE A 73 10.94 10.16 -1.82
N ILE A 74 10.05 9.16 -1.92
CA ILE A 74 8.79 9.26 -2.65
C ILE A 74 7.67 9.41 -1.62
N PHE A 75 7.00 10.55 -1.61
CA PHE A 75 5.88 10.82 -0.72
C PHE A 75 4.56 10.69 -1.48
N LEU A 76 3.71 9.75 -1.07
CA LEU A 76 2.43 9.45 -1.72
C LEU A 76 1.28 10.13 -0.98
N VAL A 77 0.38 10.80 -1.73
CA VAL A 77 -0.80 11.49 -1.19
C VAL A 77 -2.04 11.09 -1.98
N ALA A 78 -3.09 10.66 -1.28
CA ALA A 78 -4.38 10.37 -1.88
C ALA A 78 -5.21 11.66 -2.07
N LEU A 79 -5.19 12.21 -3.28
CA LEU A 79 -5.93 13.45 -3.60
C LEU A 79 -7.46 13.26 -3.56
N ASN A 80 -7.93 12.04 -3.79
CA ASN A 80 -9.35 11.69 -3.85
C ASN A 80 -9.98 11.43 -2.47
N GLU A 81 -9.23 11.64 -1.38
CA GLU A 81 -9.69 11.45 0.00
C GLU A 81 -9.86 12.81 0.72
N TYR A 82 -10.01 13.91 -0.02
CA TYR A 82 -10.07 15.28 0.52
C TYR A 82 -11.25 15.53 1.47
N ASP A 83 -12.36 14.78 1.30
CA ASP A 83 -13.58 14.86 2.10
C ASP A 83 -13.70 13.72 3.12
N GLN A 84 -12.63 12.92 3.28
CA GLN A 84 -12.59 11.79 4.21
C GLN A 84 -11.82 12.13 5.47
N VAL A 85 -12.16 11.41 6.55
CA VAL A 85 -11.47 11.51 7.84
C VAL A 85 -10.60 10.28 8.06
N LEU A 86 -9.48 10.46 8.75
CA LEU A 86 -8.64 9.34 9.16
C LEU A 86 -9.42 8.47 10.15
N VAL A 87 -9.43 7.15 9.92
CA VAL A 87 -10.06 6.18 10.85
C VAL A 87 -9.44 6.26 12.25
N GLU A 88 -8.15 6.60 12.32
CA GLU A 88 -7.40 6.77 13.57
C GLU A 88 -7.85 7.99 14.40
N ASN A 89 -8.74 8.85 13.89
CA ASN A 89 -9.23 10.04 14.59
C ASN A 89 -10.42 9.79 15.53
N ASN A 90 -10.85 8.54 15.75
CA ASN A 90 -11.95 8.23 16.67
C ASN A 90 -11.65 8.46 18.17
N ASN A 91 -10.52 9.10 18.51
CA ASN A 91 -10.09 9.38 19.88
C ASN A 91 -9.70 10.86 20.09
N GLU A 92 -10.44 11.78 19.49
CA GLU A 92 -10.61 13.14 20.03
C GLU A 92 -12.05 13.35 20.50
#